data_AF-A0A7S1YZ79-F1
#
_entry.id   AF-A0A7S1YZ79-F1
#
_cell.length_a   1.000
_cell.length_b   1.000
_cell.length_c   1.000
_cell.angle_alpha   90.00
_cell.angle_beta   90.00
_cell.angle_gamma   90.00
#
_symmetry.space_group_name_H-M   'P 1'
#
loop_
_entity.id
_entity.type
_entity.pdbx_description
1 polymer ?
#
loop_
_entity_poly.entity_id
_entity_poly.type
_entity_poly.pdbx_seq_one_letter_code
_entity_poly.pdbx_strand_id
1 'polypeptide(L)'
;PLRYKRVYLSSFDEFERQVESIGLCQGDSWVPRLFVALLAAIAVGSLVIANVQAYKGRNVDKDYSESHHIFIAVFFLLETMLIGLPVLIAVHGDPSAYLLVRAILVSLLCAGILMPIFIPKLEEVKKDKATLTARGSMAIWV
;
A
#
# COMPACT_ATOMS: atom_id res chain seq x y z
N PRO A 1 1.70 20.10 -20.06
CA PRO A 1 0.57 19.15 -19.94
C PRO A 1 1.04 17.76 -20.38
N LEU A 2 0.55 16.69 -19.72
CA LEU A 2 0.80 15.31 -20.16
C LEU A 2 0.03 15.07 -21.47
N ARG A 3 0.71 14.56 -22.50
CA ARG A 3 0.07 14.21 -23.77
C ARG A 3 0.21 12.70 -23.99
N TYR A 4 -0.84 12.07 -24.49
CA TYR A 4 -0.78 10.68 -24.94
C TYR A 4 0.19 10.58 -26.12
N LYS A 5 1.20 9.72 -25.99
CA LYS A 5 2.16 9.37 -27.04
C LYS A 5 2.20 7.84 -27.14
N ARG A 6 2.07 7.33 -28.37
CA ARG A 6 2.25 5.90 -28.67
C ARG A 6 3.72 5.64 -28.92
N VAL A 7 4.28 4.64 -28.23
CA VAL A 7 5.66 4.19 -28.40
C VAL A 7 5.62 2.76 -28.92
N TYR A 8 6.27 2.51 -30.05
CA TYR A 8 6.36 1.19 -30.65
C TYR A 8 7.51 0.41 -30.01
N LEU A 9 7.26 -0.84 -29.62
CA LEU A 9 8.31 -1.72 -29.08
C LEU A 9 9.11 -2.31 -30.23
N SER A 10 10.36 -2.70 -29.96
CA SER A 10 11.25 -3.37 -30.91
C SER A 10 10.88 -4.84 -31.13
N SER A 11 9.59 -5.12 -31.33
CA SER A 11 9.04 -6.44 -31.64
C SER A 11 8.53 -6.41 -33.08
N PHE A 12 9.15 -7.22 -33.93
CA PHE A 12 8.88 -7.29 -35.36
C PHE A 12 8.35 -8.68 -35.74
N ASP A 13 7.39 -8.73 -36.67
CA ASP A 13 6.97 -10.00 -37.28
C ASP A 13 7.96 -10.48 -38.35
N GLU A 14 7.69 -11.67 -38.93
CA GLU A 14 8.45 -12.25 -40.04
C GLU A 14 8.51 -11.35 -41.29
N PHE A 15 7.68 -10.30 -41.35
CA PHE A 15 7.61 -9.32 -42.44
C PHE A 15 8.21 -7.95 -42.06
N GLU A 16 8.99 -7.88 -40.98
CA GLU A 16 9.63 -6.66 -40.45
C GLU A 16 8.65 -5.53 -40.06
N ARG A 17 7.40 -5.88 -39.75
CA ARG A 17 6.39 -4.91 -39.27
C ARG A 17 6.34 -4.90 -37.76
N GLN A 18 6.15 -3.72 -37.18
CA GLN A 18 6.02 -3.56 -35.74
C GLN A 18 4.68 -4.14 -35.26
N VAL A 19 4.73 -5.15 -34.38
CA VAL A 19 3.54 -5.84 -33.87
C VAL A 19 3.03 -5.28 -32.54
N GLU A 20 3.89 -4.62 -31.78
CA GLU A 20 3.56 -4.15 -30.42
C GLU A 20 3.76 -2.64 -30.26
N SER A 21 2.78 -2.01 -29.61
CA SER A 21 2.85 -0.60 -29.25
C SER A 21 2.22 -0.38 -27.88
N ILE A 22 2.84 0.50 -27.09
CA ILE A 22 2.33 0.94 -25.79
C ILE A 22 1.89 2.40 -25.85
N GLY A 23 0.86 2.74 -25.08
CA GLY A 23 0.41 4.11 -24.89
C GLY A 23 0.95 4.68 -23.60
N LEU A 24 1.67 5.81 -23.67
CA LEU A 24 2.24 6.49 -22.52
C LEU A 24 1.75 7.94 -22.47
N CYS A 25 1.43 8.43 -21.28
CA CYS A 25 1.20 9.85 -21.05
C CYS A 25 2.53 10.50 -20.66
N GLN A 26 3.17 11.20 -21.60
CA GLN A 26 4.48 11.80 -21.38
C GLN A 26 4.41 13.32 -21.55
N GLY A 27 5.17 14.04 -20.71
CA GLY A 27 5.38 15.47 -20.85
C GLY A 27 6.80 15.72 -21.34
N ASP A 28 6.96 16.64 -22.29
CA ASP A 28 8.27 16.94 -22.89
C ASP A 28 9.18 17.77 -21.96
N SER A 29 8.64 18.30 -20.86
CA SER A 29 9.38 19.10 -19.88
C SER A 29 9.85 18.27 -18.68
N TRP A 30 10.84 18.78 -17.95
CA TRP A 30 11.31 18.22 -16.67
C TRP A 30 10.32 18.42 -15.53
N VAL A 31 9.35 19.33 -15.70
CA VAL A 31 8.35 19.72 -14.69
C VAL A 31 7.55 18.53 -14.13
N PRO A 32 6.99 17.61 -14.93
CA PRO A 32 6.24 16.46 -14.40
C PRO A 32 7.10 15.56 -13.52
N ARG A 33 8.39 15.39 -13.86
CA ARG A 33 9.32 14.59 -13.04
C ARG A 33 9.58 15.25 -11.70
N LEU A 34 9.73 16.58 -11.68
CA LEU A 34 9.88 17.35 -10.44
C LEU A 34 8.65 17.22 -9.53
N PHE A 35 7.44 17.33 -10.09
CA PHE A 35 6.19 17.15 -9.34
C PHE A 35 6.10 15.75 -8.73
N VAL A 36 6.41 14.70 -9.49
CA VAL A 36 6.44 13.32 -8.97
C VAL A 36 7.50 13.18 -7.88
N ALA A 37 8.69 13.76 -8.04
CA ALA A 37 9.74 13.72 -7.04
C ALA A 37 9.35 14.44 -5.74
N LEU A 38 8.70 15.60 -5.82
CA LEU A 38 8.20 16.35 -4.65
C LEU A 38 7.08 15.59 -3.94
N LEU A 39 6.12 15.04 -4.69
CA LEU A 39 5.05 14.21 -4.11
C LEU A 39 5.61 12.98 -3.41
N ALA A 40 6.58 12.30 -4.04
CA ALA A 40 7.29 11.19 -3.41
C ALA A 40 8.00 11.66 -2.14
N ALA A 41 8.75 12.76 -2.17
CA ALA A 41 9.44 13.27 -0.98
C ALA A 41 8.49 13.57 0.17
N ILE A 42 7.31 14.15 -0.10
CA ILE A 42 6.29 14.41 0.92
C ILE A 42 5.72 13.11 1.47
N ALA A 43 5.40 12.14 0.62
CA ALA A 43 4.85 10.84 1.04
C ALA A 43 5.86 10.02 1.87
N VAL A 44 7.14 10.01 1.47
CA VAL A 44 8.21 9.35 2.23
C VAL A 44 8.43 10.09 3.56
N GLY A 45 8.49 11.42 3.52
CA GLY A 45 8.69 12.24 4.71
C GLY A 45 7.58 12.04 5.74
N SER A 46 6.32 12.01 5.31
CA SER A 46 5.18 11.77 6.21
C SER A 46 5.23 10.36 6.80
N LEU A 47 5.62 9.35 6.03
CA LEU A 47 5.74 7.97 6.50
C LEU A 47 6.87 7.82 7.54
N VAL A 48 8.01 8.48 7.34
CA VAL A 48 9.12 8.48 8.30
C VAL A 48 8.70 9.17 9.60
N ILE A 49 8.05 10.33 9.50
CA ILE A 49 7.54 11.05 10.68
C ILE A 49 6.52 10.18 11.44
N ALA A 50 5.61 9.51 10.73
CA ALA A 50 4.64 8.59 11.33
C ALA A 50 5.33 7.43 12.07
N ASN A 51 6.37 6.83 11.49
CA ASN A 51 7.16 5.79 12.14
C ASN A 51 7.88 6.29 13.39
N VAL A 52 8.45 7.51 13.36
CA VAL A 52 9.10 8.11 14.54
C VAL A 52 8.09 8.37 15.65
N GLN A 53 6.90 8.88 15.32
CA GLN A 53 5.83 9.08 16.29
C GLN A 53 5.34 7.76 16.88
N ALA A 54 5.14 6.74 16.03
CA ALA A 54 4.73 5.41 16.45
C ALA A 54 5.78 4.74 17.34
N TYR A 55 7.08 4.95 17.07
CA TYR A 55 8.17 4.45 17.92
C TYR A 55 8.18 5.13 19.30
N LYS A 56 8.01 6.46 19.35
CA LYS A 56 7.91 7.20 20.62
C LYS A 56 6.68 6.80 21.44
N GLY A 57 5.56 6.53 20.77
CA GLY A 57 4.31 6.09 21.39
C GLY A 57 4.29 4.64 21.86
N ARG A 58 5.31 3.82 21.55
CA ARG A 58 5.36 2.38 21.88
C ARG A 58 5.30 2.10 23.38
N ASN A 59 5.77 3.01 24.22
CA ASN A 59 5.84 2.84 25.67
C ASN A 59 4.64 3.47 26.41
N VAL A 60 3.64 4.00 25.70
CA VAL A 60 2.40 4.46 26.32
C VAL A 60 1.59 3.24 26.80
N ASP A 61 1.01 3.35 27.99
CA ASP A 61 0.42 2.26 28.75
C ASP A 61 -0.60 1.40 27.97
N LYS A 62 -0.66 0.13 28.36
CA LYS A 62 -1.36 -1.01 27.74
C LYS A 62 -2.89 -0.85 27.60
N ASP A 63 -3.49 0.21 28.12
CA ASP A 63 -4.92 0.50 27.96
C ASP A 63 -5.29 0.85 26.50
N TYR A 64 -4.32 1.17 25.65
CA TYR A 64 -4.51 1.39 24.21
C TYR A 64 -3.83 0.31 23.35
N SER A 65 -4.28 -0.95 23.48
CA SER A 65 -3.89 -2.09 22.62
C SER A 65 -3.97 -1.77 21.10
N GLU A 66 -4.82 -0.81 20.71
CA GLU A 66 -4.95 -0.29 19.35
C GLU A 66 -3.64 0.32 18.81
N SER A 67 -2.84 0.98 19.66
CA SER A 67 -1.62 1.69 19.24
C SER A 67 -0.53 0.75 18.74
N HIS A 68 -0.47 -0.47 19.29
CA HIS A 68 0.49 -1.49 18.86
C HIS A 68 0.18 -2.01 17.45
N HIS A 69 -1.11 -2.17 17.12
CA HIS A 69 -1.54 -2.62 15.79
C HIS A 69 -1.28 -1.55 14.73
N ILE A 70 -1.45 -0.27 15.08
CA ILE A 70 -1.09 0.85 14.23
C ILE A 70 0.42 0.91 14.00
N PHE A 71 1.24 0.69 15.04
CA PHE A 71 2.69 0.61 14.89
C PHE A 71 3.11 -0.48 13.90
N ILE A 72 2.53 -1.69 14.00
CA ILE A 72 2.80 -2.79 13.07
C ILE A 72 2.41 -2.40 11.64
N ALA A 73 1.24 -1.78 11.44
CA ALA A 73 0.78 -1.34 10.12
C ALA A 73 1.71 -0.29 9.49
N VAL A 74 2.14 0.71 10.28
CA VAL A 74 3.02 1.78 9.83
C VAL A 74 4.44 1.27 9.54
N PHE A 75 4.90 0.27 10.29
CA PHE A 75 6.16 -0.42 10.03
C PHE A 75 6.10 -1.26 8.74
N PHE A 76 5.01 -2.01 8.53
CA PHE A 76 4.79 -2.76 7.28
C PHE A 76 4.74 -1.84 6.05
N LEU A 77 4.17 -0.64 6.19
CA LEU A 77 4.17 0.35 5.12
C LEU A 77 5.59 0.83 4.76
N LEU A 78 6.45 1.01 5.77
CA LEU A 78 7.85 1.40 5.55
C LEU A 78 8.61 0.28 4.86
N GLU A 79 8.46 -0.96 5.30
CA GLU A 79 9.08 -2.13 4.67
C GLU A 79 8.63 -2.28 3.21
N THR A 80 7.31 -2.22 2.95
CA THR A 80 6.76 -2.32 1.60
C THR A 80 7.25 -1.21 0.70
N MET A 81 7.49 -0.01 1.22
CA MET A 81 8.08 1.10 0.44
C MET A 81 9.55 0.84 0.11
N LEU A 82 10.34 0.35 1.07
CA LEU A 82 11.76 0.05 0.89
C LEU A 82 11.99 -1.10 -0.11
N ILE A 83 11.14 -2.13 -0.08
CA ILE A 83 11.22 -3.27 -1.00
C ILE A 83 10.51 -2.96 -2.33
N GLY A 84 9.40 -2.21 -2.31
CA GLY A 84 8.62 -1.90 -3.49
C GLY A 84 9.37 -1.03 -4.50
N LEU A 85 10.22 -0.10 -4.04
CA LEU A 85 11.01 0.77 -4.91
C LEU A 85 12.01 0.01 -5.81
N PRO A 86 12.93 -0.84 -5.29
CA PRO A 86 13.85 -1.60 -6.13
C PRO A 86 13.12 -2.59 -7.04
N VAL A 87 12.00 -3.18 -6.58
CA VAL A 87 11.19 -4.07 -7.41
C VAL A 87 10.59 -3.31 -8.62
N LEU A 88 10.12 -2.09 -8.42
CA LEU A 88 9.64 -1.23 -9.52
C LEU A 88 10.75 -0.85 -10.51
N ILE A 89 11.98 -0.67 -10.03
CA ILE A 89 13.14 -0.38 -10.89
C ILE A 89 13.52 -1.61 -11.72
N ALA A 90 13.52 -2.79 -11.10
CA ALA A 90 13.88 -4.05 -11.77
C ALA A 90 12.93 -4.40 -12.93
N VAL A 91 11.65 -4.07 -12.81
CA VAL A 91 10.61 -4.46 -13.77
C VAL A 91 10.31 -3.36 -14.80
N HIS A 92 11.07 -2.25 -14.79
CA HIS A 92 10.84 -1.13 -15.72
C HIS A 92 10.99 -1.52 -17.22
N GLY A 93 11.67 -2.64 -17.53
CA GLY A 93 11.86 -3.11 -18.91
C GLY A 93 10.60 -3.68 -19.57
N ASP A 94 9.70 -4.27 -18.79
CA ASP A 94 8.54 -5.01 -19.30
C ASP A 94 7.21 -4.37 -18.85
N PRO A 95 6.42 -3.79 -19.77
CA PRO A 95 5.22 -3.04 -19.40
C PRO A 95 4.14 -3.92 -18.75
N SER A 96 4.01 -5.18 -19.20
CA SER A 96 3.05 -6.14 -18.65
C SER A 96 3.40 -6.51 -17.20
N ALA A 97 4.67 -6.80 -16.94
CA ALA A 97 5.14 -7.12 -15.60
C ALA A 97 5.07 -5.88 -14.68
N TYR A 98 5.35 -4.69 -15.22
CA TYR A 98 5.30 -3.43 -14.48
C TYR A 98 3.90 -3.12 -13.93
N LEU A 99 2.86 -3.33 -14.75
CA LEU A 99 1.47 -3.14 -14.33
C LEU A 99 1.05 -4.15 -13.26
N LEU A 100 1.40 -5.42 -13.44
CA LEU A 100 1.06 -6.48 -12.50
C LEU A 100 1.71 -6.24 -11.13
N VAL A 101 3.01 -5.95 -11.12
CA VAL A 101 3.77 -5.65 -9.89
C VAL A 101 3.20 -4.43 -9.17
N ARG A 102 2.84 -3.37 -9.92
CA ARG A 102 2.18 -2.19 -9.33
C ARG A 102 0.84 -2.53 -8.69
N ALA A 103 0.00 -3.32 -9.35
CA ALA A 103 -1.30 -3.71 -8.82
C ALA A 103 -1.16 -4.53 -7.53
N ILE A 104 -0.21 -5.46 -7.49
CA ILE A 104 0.08 -6.29 -6.30
C ILE A 104 0.65 -5.44 -5.17
N LEU A 105 1.57 -4.51 -5.44
CA LEU A 105 2.10 -3.62 -4.41
C LEU A 105 0.98 -2.77 -3.77
N VAL A 106 0.10 -2.18 -4.59
CA VAL A 106 -1.03 -1.39 -4.08
C VAL A 106 -2.01 -2.25 -3.28
N SER A 107 -2.31 -3.46 -3.74
CA SER A 107 -3.22 -4.35 -3.00
C SER A 107 -2.63 -4.79 -1.67
N LEU A 108 -1.33 -5.11 -1.61
CA LEU A 108 -0.61 -5.44 -0.37
C LEU A 108 -0.58 -4.25 0.60
N LEU A 109 -0.33 -3.03 0.11
CA LEU A 109 -0.35 -1.83 0.93
C LEU A 109 -1.74 -1.61 1.56
N CYS A 110 -2.81 -1.72 0.77
CA CYS A 110 -4.17 -1.59 1.28
C CYS A 110 -4.51 -2.70 2.29
N ALA A 111 -4.22 -3.96 1.96
CA ALA A 111 -4.50 -5.10 2.82
C ALA A 111 -3.71 -5.03 4.14
N GLY A 112 -2.45 -4.60 4.08
CA GLY A 112 -1.55 -4.46 5.22
C GLY A 112 -1.94 -3.36 6.19
N ILE A 113 -2.72 -2.35 5.77
CA ILE A 113 -3.31 -1.35 6.67
C ILE A 113 -4.65 -1.85 7.22
N LEU A 114 -5.50 -2.36 6.34
CA LEU A 114 -6.88 -2.76 6.70
C LEU A 114 -6.90 -3.92 7.69
N MET A 115 -6.10 -4.97 7.47
CA MET A 115 -6.11 -6.15 8.33
C MET A 115 -5.76 -5.84 9.80
N PRO A 116 -4.59 -5.26 10.13
CA PRO A 116 -4.23 -5.00 11.53
C PRO A 116 -5.16 -3.98 12.22
N ILE A 117 -5.85 -3.10 11.49
CA ILE A 117 -6.82 -2.17 12.07
C ILE A 117 -8.18 -2.84 12.35
N PHE A 118 -8.67 -3.67 11.42
CA PHE A 118 -9.99 -4.27 11.53
C PHE A 118 -10.02 -5.56 12.37
N ILE A 119 -8.94 -6.33 12.40
CA ILE A 119 -8.85 -7.58 13.18
C ILE A 119 -9.15 -7.37 14.68
N PRO A 120 -8.46 -6.48 15.42
CA PRO A 120 -8.71 -6.32 16.86
C PRO A 120 -10.15 -5.87 17.16
N LYS A 121 -10.70 -5.00 16.31
CA LYS A 121 -12.10 -4.55 16.40
C LYS A 121 -13.11 -5.68 16.24
N LEU A 122 -12.86 -6.61 15.32
CA LEU A 122 -13.74 -7.76 15.12
C LEU A 122 -13.66 -8.75 16.29
N GLU A 123 -12.50 -8.89 16.92
CA GLU A 123 -12.34 -9.76 18.09
C GLU A 123 -13.09 -9.22 19.30
N GLU A 124 -13.05 -7.91 19.55
CA GLU A 124 -13.81 -7.27 20.63
C GLU A 124 -15.32 -7.44 20.44
N VAL A 125 -15.83 -7.19 19.22
CA VAL A 125 -17.25 -7.40 18.89
C VAL A 125 -17.68 -8.86 19.10
N LYS A 126 -16.80 -9.84 18.81
CA LYS A 126 -17.10 -11.26 19.07
C LYS A 126 -17.16 -11.57 20.57
N LYS A 127 -16.25 -11.03 21.38
CA LYS A 127 -16.23 -11.21 22.84
C LYS A 127 -17.44 -10.59 23.52
N ASP A 128 -17.88 -9.42 23.05
CA ASP A 128 -19.07 -8.74 23.56
C ASP A 128 -20.34 -9.57 23.30
N LYS A 129 -20.49 -10.09 22.08
CA LYS A 129 -21.62 -10.97 21.72
C LYS A 129 -21.63 -12.24 22.57
N ALA A 130 -20.49 -12.89 22.75
CA ALA A 130 -20.39 -14.09 23.58
C ALA A 130 -20.78 -13.83 25.05
N THR A 131 -20.38 -12.67 25.58
CA THR A 131 -20.69 -12.25 26.96
C THR A 131 -22.17 -11.90 27.12
N LEU A 132 -22.78 -11.23 26.14
CA LEU A 132 -24.22 -10.94 26.11
C LEU A 132 -25.05 -12.22 26.02
N THR A 133 -24.64 -13.19 25.20
CA THR A 133 -25.29 -14.51 25.13
C THR A 133 -25.18 -15.27 26.45
N ALA A 134 -24.02 -15.24 27.12
CA ALA A 134 -23.83 -15.87 28.43
C ALA A 134 -24.70 -15.21 29.53
N ARG A 135 -24.80 -13.87 29.56
CA ARG A 135 -25.68 -13.15 30.50
C ARG A 135 -27.17 -13.39 30.21
N GLY A 136 -27.56 -13.44 28.94
CA GLY A 136 -28.93 -13.77 28.53
C GLY A 136 -29.33 -15.21 28.89
N SER A 137 -28.39 -16.16 28.82
CA SER A 137 -28.63 -17.53 29.27
C SER A 137 -28.79 -17.61 30.79
N MET A 138 -27.94 -16.93 31.57
CA MET A 138 -28.07 -16.91 33.04
C MET A 138 -29.38 -16.28 33.53
N ALA A 139 -29.91 -15.27 32.84
CA ALA A 139 -31.17 -14.62 33.20
C ALA A 139 -32.42 -15.49 32.97
N ILE A 140 -32.30 -16.61 32.24
CA ILE A 140 -33.40 -17.57 32.00
C ILE A 140 -33.46 -18.66 33.09
N TRP A 141 -32.38 -18.84 33.86
CA TRP A 141 -32.26 -19.88 34.91
C TRP A 141 -32.36 -19.34 36.35
N VAL A 142 -32.71 -18.06 36.53
CA VAL A 142 -33.01 -17.41 37.82
C VAL A 142 -34.49 -17.06 37.86
#